data_AF-A0AAX2AA37-F1
#
_entry.id   AF-A0AAX2AA37-F1
#
_cell.length_a   1.000
_cell.length_b   1.000
_cell.length_c   1.000
_cell.angle_alpha   90.00
_cell.angle_beta   90.00
_cell.angle_gamma   90.00
#
_symmetry.space_group_name_H-M   'P 1'
#
loop_
_entity.id
_entity.type
_entity.pdbx_description
1 polymer ?
#
loop_
_entity_poly.entity_id
_entity_poly.type
_entity_poly.pdbx_seq_one_letter_code
_entity_poly.pdbx_strand_id
1 'polypeptide(L)'
;MIINSNSSYSSISLTNNKKVLNEENKNNVDNKEEKLSKEETLIKARNEYKGELALRIKMLNEHYSKVIQFTKQFESPINHMKDKYFNSHSPYYIEGLTDKERNAAYKNEFNYLKWGKFTTGASFPDPIFRERGFLYGDVEVARNKAFQRQEVNKQFSELLDVNKLSLPQDTKLRFTIDPNGYKVSISGLEDKNLINSLQDALNGNNAKQLFYHILYSASNGSSQVSDEKYNRFSVIRDTMDMTGYNLNDLKLVDGKFLTQEGIDIFEIYKENIKNSDQIPDQFKGLATSSYKKDLDNLAQNGFHSVPDLLLSIDYQNGSFYDVFQAENFGSGKTDWIDDLQNSKKINPIYV
;
A
#
# COMPACT_ATOMS: atom_id res chain seq x y z
N MET A 1 -28.87 -7.19 0.07
CA MET A 1 -28.47 -5.77 -0.04
C MET A 1 -27.01 -5.77 -0.47
N ILE A 2 -26.77 -5.34 -1.71
CA ILE A 2 -25.52 -5.51 -2.44
C ILE A 2 -24.50 -4.53 -1.87
N ILE A 3 -23.41 -5.06 -1.32
CA ILE A 3 -22.28 -4.29 -0.79
C ILE A 3 -21.54 -3.69 -1.99
N ASN A 4 -21.84 -2.43 -2.31
CA ASN A 4 -21.09 -1.62 -3.25
C ASN A 4 -19.80 -1.18 -2.54
N SER A 5 -18.73 -1.97 -2.68
CA SER A 5 -17.38 -1.65 -2.23
C SER A 5 -16.71 -0.61 -3.15
N ASN A 6 -17.34 0.56 -3.29
CA ASN A 6 -16.77 1.75 -3.93
C ASN A 6 -16.31 2.78 -2.88
N SER A 7 -15.84 2.32 -1.72
CA SER A 7 -14.97 3.16 -0.89
C SER A 7 -13.56 3.10 -1.47
N SER A 8 -13.32 3.92 -2.49
CA SER A 8 -11.98 4.37 -2.80
C SER A 8 -11.45 5.06 -1.54
N TYR A 9 -10.70 4.34 -0.71
CA TYR A 9 -9.90 4.93 0.34
C TYR A 9 -8.85 5.79 -0.37
N SER A 10 -9.18 7.05 -0.63
CA SER A 10 -8.19 8.07 -0.98
C SER A 10 -7.46 8.43 0.31
N SER A 11 -6.62 7.51 0.78
CA SER A 11 -5.52 7.91 1.65
C SER A 11 -4.65 8.82 0.79
N ILE A 12 -4.72 10.14 1.04
CA ILE A 12 -3.66 11.05 0.58
C ILE A 12 -2.38 10.50 1.22
N SER A 13 -1.54 9.91 0.39
CA SER A 13 -0.28 9.30 0.81
C SER A 13 0.68 10.41 1.24
N LEU A 14 0.65 10.77 2.53
CA LEU A 14 1.68 11.60 3.16
C LEU A 14 2.91 10.74 3.51
N THR A 15 3.53 10.17 2.49
CA THR A 15 4.89 9.61 2.60
C THR A 15 5.70 10.02 1.38
N ASN A 16 6.17 11.27 1.38
CA ASN A 16 7.30 11.68 0.56
C ASN A 16 8.52 11.83 1.46
N ASN A 17 9.30 10.75 1.59
CA ASN A 17 10.68 10.83 2.05
C ASN A 17 11.48 11.61 1.01
N LYS A 18 11.68 12.92 1.22
CA LYS A 18 12.70 13.65 0.49
C LYS A 18 14.06 13.38 1.15
N LYS A 19 14.94 12.76 0.37
CA LYS A 19 16.40 12.77 0.54
C LYS A 19 16.87 14.19 0.86
N VAL A 20 17.48 14.39 2.01
CA VAL A 20 18.40 15.51 2.23
C VAL A 20 19.75 15.06 1.69
N LEU A 21 20.14 15.63 0.55
CA LEU A 21 21.50 15.56 0.02
C LEU A 21 22.38 16.49 0.87
N ASN A 22 23.34 15.92 1.58
CA ASN A 22 24.54 16.64 2.02
C ASN A 22 25.74 16.00 1.31
N GLU A 23 26.16 16.63 0.21
CA GLU A 23 27.58 16.65 -0.22
C GLU A 23 28.19 17.84 0.58
N GLU A 24 29.40 17.84 1.13
CA GLU A 24 30.67 17.21 0.77
C GLU A 24 31.52 17.00 2.04
N ASN A 25 32.36 15.97 2.07
CA ASN A 25 33.81 16.13 2.26
C ASN A 25 34.52 14.77 2.12
N LYS A 26 35.33 14.65 1.06
CA LYS A 26 36.33 13.59 0.90
C LYS A 26 37.51 13.88 1.83
N ASN A 27 37.96 12.87 2.59
CA ASN A 27 39.33 12.33 2.55
C ASN A 27 39.57 11.22 3.60
N ASN A 28 39.99 10.06 3.07
CA ASN A 28 40.92 9.03 3.58
C ASN A 28 40.70 8.22 4.87
N VAL A 29 40.48 6.92 4.62
CA VAL A 29 41.24 5.71 5.07
C VAL A 29 41.15 5.23 6.54
N ASP A 30 40.60 4.01 6.62
CA ASP A 30 40.75 2.88 7.54
C ASP A 30 40.31 2.89 9.01
N ASN A 31 39.44 1.90 9.25
CA ASN A 31 39.14 1.17 10.49
C ASN A 31 38.52 1.94 11.66
N LYS A 32 37.21 1.75 11.83
CA LYS A 32 36.59 1.39 13.12
C LYS A 32 35.12 1.01 12.94
N GLU A 33 34.72 -0.03 13.65
CA GLU A 33 33.35 -0.51 13.86
C GLU A 33 32.33 0.64 13.87
N GLU A 34 31.55 0.77 12.79
CA GLU A 34 30.35 1.61 12.81
C GLU A 34 29.32 0.89 13.67
N LYS A 35 29.17 1.35 14.91
CA LYS A 35 27.91 1.21 15.64
C LYS A 35 26.81 1.80 14.74
N LEU A 36 25.99 0.95 14.13
CA LEU A 36 24.73 1.36 13.51
C LEU A 36 23.99 2.28 14.49
N SER A 37 23.59 3.46 14.02
CA SER A 37 22.81 4.38 14.81
C SER A 37 21.46 3.72 15.14
N LYS A 38 20.99 3.91 16.38
CA LYS A 38 19.73 3.38 16.94
C LYS A 38 18.45 3.85 16.21
N GLU A 39 18.55 4.44 15.02
CA GLU A 39 17.45 5.13 14.33
C GLU A 39 17.14 4.60 12.92
N GLU A 40 17.84 3.56 12.45
CA GLU A 40 17.52 3.02 11.14
C GLU A 40 16.19 2.25 11.17
N THR A 41 15.21 2.74 10.41
CA THR A 41 13.94 2.07 10.20
C THR A 41 14.15 0.93 9.22
N LEU A 42 14.29 -0.29 9.72
CA LEU A 42 14.56 -1.49 8.91
C LEU A 42 13.29 -2.08 8.33
N ILE A 43 12.20 -2.09 9.09
CA ILE A 43 10.92 -2.63 8.63
C ILE A 43 10.26 -1.62 7.67
N LYS A 44 9.79 -2.10 6.53
CA LYS A 44 9.05 -1.31 5.54
C LYS A 44 7.70 -1.98 5.26
N ALA A 45 6.61 -1.27 5.55
CA ALA A 45 5.25 -1.75 5.33
C ALA A 45 4.95 -2.03 3.85
N ARG A 46 5.66 -1.35 2.94
CA ARG A 46 5.54 -1.51 1.50
C ARG A 46 6.92 -1.52 0.87
N ASN A 47 7.15 -2.55 0.06
CA ASN A 47 8.37 -2.83 -0.69
C ASN A 47 8.02 -2.86 -2.17
N GLU A 48 9.02 -2.62 -3.03
CA GLU A 48 8.82 -2.61 -4.47
C GLU A 48 8.35 -3.98 -4.96
N TYR A 49 7.10 -4.06 -5.40
CA TYR A 49 6.51 -5.29 -5.94
C TYR A 49 6.47 -5.23 -7.46
N LYS A 50 7.12 -6.20 -8.11
CA LYS A 50 7.12 -6.38 -9.56
C LYS A 50 6.36 -7.65 -9.91
N GLY A 51 5.04 -7.57 -9.86
CA GLY A 51 4.14 -8.67 -10.18
C GLY A 51 3.82 -8.80 -11.66
N GLU A 52 2.75 -9.52 -11.96
CA GLU A 52 2.32 -9.87 -13.31
C GLU A 52 1.95 -8.63 -14.14
N LEU A 53 1.35 -7.61 -13.51
CA LEU A 53 1.02 -6.35 -14.19
C LEU A 53 2.28 -5.66 -14.73
N ALA A 54 3.32 -5.54 -13.90
CA ALA A 54 4.58 -4.89 -14.28
C ALA A 54 5.26 -5.64 -15.44
N LEU A 55 5.23 -6.97 -15.40
CA LEU A 55 5.74 -7.81 -16.47
C LEU A 55 4.97 -7.64 -17.79
N ARG A 56 3.64 -7.59 -17.74
CA ARG A 56 2.81 -7.35 -18.93
C ARG A 56 3.06 -5.97 -19.55
N ILE A 57 3.20 -4.93 -18.72
CA ILE A 57 3.55 -3.59 -19.20
C ILE A 57 4.93 -3.60 -19.87
N LYS A 58 5.91 -4.31 -19.32
CA LYS A 58 7.22 -4.48 -19.96
C LYS A 58 7.11 -5.16 -21.34
N MET A 59 6.38 -6.28 -21.42
CA MET A 59 6.16 -7.01 -22.68
C MET A 59 5.48 -6.13 -23.76
N LEU A 60 4.49 -5.33 -23.38
CA LEU A 60 3.82 -4.41 -24.30
C LEU A 60 4.78 -3.33 -24.82
N ASN A 61 5.57 -2.73 -23.94
CA ASN A 61 6.56 -1.73 -24.34
C ASN A 61 7.60 -2.33 -25.32
N GLU A 62 8.11 -3.53 -25.01
CA GLU A 62 9.06 -4.23 -25.89
C GLU A 62 8.46 -4.61 -27.25
N HIS A 63 7.19 -5.04 -27.27
CA HIS A 63 6.49 -5.38 -28.51
C HIS A 63 6.19 -4.13 -29.36
N TYR A 64 5.47 -3.16 -28.79
CA TYR A 64 4.98 -2.01 -29.55
C TYR A 64 6.07 -1.00 -29.89
N SER A 65 7.19 -0.96 -29.17
CA SER A 65 8.37 -0.20 -29.60
C SER A 65 8.86 -0.63 -30.98
N LYS A 66 8.82 -1.93 -31.29
CA LYS A 66 9.21 -2.49 -32.59
C LYS A 66 8.11 -2.32 -33.63
N VAL A 67 6.86 -2.61 -33.27
CA VAL A 67 5.71 -2.46 -34.19
C VAL A 67 5.63 -1.03 -34.71
N ILE A 68 5.78 -0.02 -33.84
CA ILE A 68 5.70 1.38 -34.24
C ILE A 68 6.86 1.82 -35.15
N GLN A 69 8.04 1.20 -35.07
CA GLN A 69 9.12 1.48 -36.02
C GLN A 69 8.72 1.09 -37.46
N PHE A 70 7.96 0.00 -37.62
CA PHE A 70 7.42 -0.40 -38.93
C PHE A 70 6.23 0.47 -39.35
N THR A 71 5.27 0.69 -38.45
CA THR A 71 4.05 1.47 -38.72
C THR A 71 4.34 2.91 -39.15
N LYS A 72 5.42 3.52 -38.64
CA LYS A 72 5.87 4.87 -39.03
C LYS A 72 6.45 4.97 -40.45
N GLN A 73 6.71 3.85 -41.13
CA GLN A 73 7.23 3.84 -42.50
C GLN A 73 6.14 4.10 -43.54
N PHE A 74 4.86 4.00 -43.15
CA PHE A 74 3.72 4.25 -44.04
C PHE A 74 3.37 5.73 -44.08
N GLU A 75 2.93 6.22 -45.25
CA GLU A 75 2.48 7.60 -45.45
C GLU A 75 1.34 8.00 -44.50
N SER A 76 0.41 7.07 -44.25
CA SER A 76 -0.64 7.23 -43.23
C SER A 76 -0.58 6.10 -42.19
N PRO A 77 0.16 6.28 -41.09
CA PRO A 77 0.28 5.29 -40.02
C PRO A 77 -1.07 4.85 -39.45
N ILE A 78 -2.02 5.78 -39.30
CA ILE A 78 -3.36 5.49 -38.77
C ILE A 78 -4.18 4.62 -39.73
N ASN A 79 -4.12 4.91 -41.04
CA ASN A 79 -4.83 4.10 -42.03
C ASN A 79 -4.20 2.73 -42.15
N HIS A 80 -2.86 2.64 -42.15
CA HIS A 80 -2.15 1.35 -42.11
C HIS A 80 -2.61 0.49 -40.93
N MET A 81 -2.69 1.06 -39.72
CA MET A 81 -3.21 0.33 -38.56
C MET A 81 -4.66 -0.13 -38.77
N LYS A 82 -5.53 0.72 -39.31
CA LYS A 82 -6.92 0.33 -39.59
C LYS A 82 -7.00 -0.81 -40.60
N ASP A 83 -6.17 -0.78 -41.64
CA ASP A 83 -6.11 -1.84 -42.64
C ASP A 83 -5.60 -3.15 -42.04
N LYS A 84 -4.48 -3.08 -41.32
CA LYS A 84 -3.83 -4.19 -40.61
C LYS A 84 -4.79 -4.92 -39.66
N TYR A 85 -5.60 -4.18 -38.91
CA TYR A 85 -6.50 -4.78 -37.92
C TYR A 85 -7.93 -4.96 -38.41
N PHE A 86 -8.48 -4.20 -39.36
CA PHE A 86 -9.92 -4.26 -39.65
C PHE A 86 -10.29 -4.46 -41.13
N ASN A 87 -9.33 -4.47 -42.05
CA ASN A 87 -9.61 -4.65 -43.47
C ASN A 87 -9.14 -6.03 -43.95
N SER A 88 -10.05 -6.99 -44.07
CA SER A 88 -9.74 -8.36 -44.52
C SER A 88 -9.20 -8.45 -45.96
N HIS A 89 -9.30 -7.38 -46.75
CA HIS A 89 -8.76 -7.32 -48.11
C HIS A 89 -7.36 -6.68 -48.17
N SER A 90 -6.84 -6.18 -47.04
CA SER A 90 -5.51 -5.59 -46.97
C SER A 90 -4.43 -6.68 -47.01
N PRO A 91 -3.32 -6.48 -47.74
CA PRO A 91 -2.16 -7.38 -47.68
C PRO A 91 -1.48 -7.39 -46.30
N TYR A 92 -1.82 -6.44 -45.42
CA TYR A 92 -1.30 -6.35 -44.05
C TYR A 92 -2.28 -6.89 -42.99
N TYR A 93 -3.43 -7.43 -43.41
CA TYR A 93 -4.45 -7.93 -42.48
C TYR A 93 -3.90 -9.05 -41.60
N ILE A 94 -4.09 -8.92 -40.28
CA ILE A 94 -3.72 -9.99 -39.34
C ILE A 94 -4.87 -10.97 -39.18
N GLU A 95 -4.64 -12.19 -39.66
CA GLU A 95 -5.53 -13.34 -39.49
C GLU A 95 -5.40 -13.99 -38.10
N GLY A 96 -6.42 -14.76 -37.69
CA GLY A 96 -6.37 -15.54 -36.45
C GLY A 96 -6.51 -14.74 -35.14
N LEU A 97 -6.88 -13.45 -35.21
CA LEU A 97 -7.28 -12.65 -34.05
C LEU A 97 -8.78 -12.67 -33.86
N THR A 98 -9.21 -12.85 -32.62
CA THR A 98 -10.60 -12.56 -32.20
C THR A 98 -10.87 -11.06 -32.26
N ASP A 99 -12.15 -10.65 -32.29
CA ASP A 99 -12.52 -9.23 -32.28
C ASP A 99 -11.99 -8.49 -31.05
N LYS A 100 -11.94 -9.17 -29.90
CA LYS A 100 -11.42 -8.60 -28.65
C LYS A 100 -9.91 -8.35 -28.74
N GLU A 101 -9.15 -9.33 -29.24
CA GLU A 101 -7.70 -9.21 -29.45
C GLU A 101 -7.37 -8.14 -30.49
N ARG A 102 -8.13 -8.11 -31.58
CA ARG A 102 -8.00 -7.14 -32.67
C ARG A 102 -8.18 -5.71 -32.18
N ASN A 103 -9.25 -5.48 -31.40
CA ASN A 103 -9.49 -4.18 -30.78
C ASN A 103 -8.43 -3.80 -29.74
N ALA A 104 -7.98 -4.76 -28.92
CA ALA A 104 -6.94 -4.53 -27.93
C ALA A 104 -5.60 -4.15 -28.59
N ALA A 105 -5.19 -4.91 -29.62
CA ALA A 105 -3.95 -4.68 -30.34
C ALA A 105 -3.96 -3.33 -31.09
N TYR A 106 -5.06 -3.00 -31.78
CA TYR A 106 -5.23 -1.69 -32.41
C TYR A 106 -5.12 -0.55 -31.40
N LYS A 107 -5.81 -0.64 -30.26
CA LYS A 107 -5.78 0.39 -29.21
C LYS A 107 -4.37 0.54 -28.62
N ASN A 108 -3.70 -0.58 -28.36
CA ASN A 108 -2.35 -0.56 -27.82
C ASN A 108 -1.36 0.06 -28.82
N GLU A 109 -1.40 -0.33 -30.09
CA GLU A 109 -0.56 0.26 -31.13
C GLU A 109 -0.81 1.76 -31.27
N PHE A 110 -2.08 2.17 -31.34
CA PHE A 110 -2.47 3.58 -31.41
C PHE A 110 -1.98 4.38 -30.20
N ASN A 111 -2.18 3.85 -28.99
CA ASN A 111 -1.74 4.49 -27.75
C ASN A 111 -0.22 4.61 -27.69
N TYR A 112 0.51 3.57 -28.13
CA TYR A 112 1.97 3.61 -28.18
C TYR A 112 2.47 4.58 -29.24
N LEU A 113 1.83 4.66 -30.41
CA LEU A 113 2.15 5.67 -31.42
C LEU A 113 2.02 7.09 -30.86
N LYS A 114 0.98 7.34 -30.07
CA LYS A 114 0.68 8.66 -29.48
C LYS A 114 1.61 9.01 -28.31
N TRP A 115 1.88 8.07 -27.41
CA TRP A 115 2.53 8.35 -26.13
C TRP A 115 3.93 7.77 -25.97
N GLY A 116 4.33 6.84 -26.84
CA GLY A 116 5.67 6.26 -26.88
C GLY A 116 6.03 5.30 -25.73
N LYS A 117 5.13 5.11 -24.75
CA LYS A 117 5.30 4.17 -23.64
C LYS A 117 3.96 3.81 -23.00
N PHE A 118 3.88 2.61 -22.44
CA PHE A 118 2.84 2.22 -21.49
C PHE A 118 3.35 2.39 -20.07
N THR A 119 2.63 3.17 -19.27
CA THR A 119 2.80 3.25 -17.81
C THR A 119 1.56 2.75 -17.08
N THR A 120 0.37 3.05 -17.62
CA THR A 120 -0.95 2.54 -17.21
C THR A 120 -1.89 2.51 -18.42
N GLY A 121 -3.07 1.87 -18.31
CA GLY A 121 -4.13 1.97 -19.32
C GLY A 121 -3.96 1.13 -20.59
N ALA A 122 -3.06 0.13 -20.57
CA ALA A 122 -2.95 -0.84 -21.66
C ALA A 122 -4.15 -1.81 -21.70
N SER A 123 -4.48 -2.28 -22.90
CA SER A 123 -5.48 -3.32 -23.09
C SER A 123 -4.84 -4.71 -22.94
N PHE A 124 -5.14 -5.41 -21.85
CA PHE A 124 -4.60 -6.76 -21.58
C PHE A 124 -5.25 -7.95 -22.32
N PRO A 125 -6.37 -7.80 -23.05
CA PRO A 125 -6.81 -8.81 -24.04
C PRO A 125 -5.96 -8.85 -25.31
N ASP A 126 -4.76 -8.28 -25.29
CA ASP A 126 -3.83 -8.27 -26.42
C ASP A 126 -3.35 -9.70 -26.76
N PRO A 127 -3.26 -10.08 -28.05
CA PRO A 127 -2.83 -11.42 -28.47
C PRO A 127 -1.45 -11.82 -27.93
N ILE A 128 -0.55 -10.88 -27.58
CA ILE A 128 0.74 -11.23 -26.97
C ILE A 128 0.61 -11.97 -25.63
N PHE A 129 -0.57 -11.93 -24.99
CA PHE A 129 -0.86 -12.57 -23.71
C PHE A 129 -1.68 -13.85 -23.82
N ARG A 130 -1.99 -14.33 -25.03
CA ARG A 130 -2.87 -15.49 -25.24
C ARG A 130 -2.43 -16.72 -24.43
N GLU A 131 -1.15 -17.07 -24.47
CA GLU A 131 -0.58 -18.19 -23.71
C GLU A 131 -0.40 -17.90 -22.20
N ARG A 132 -0.47 -16.62 -21.82
CA ARG A 132 -0.26 -16.17 -20.44
C ARG A 132 -1.57 -16.11 -19.63
N GLY A 133 -2.71 -16.18 -20.33
CA GLY A 133 -4.04 -16.10 -19.74
C GLY A 133 -4.41 -14.71 -19.21
N PHE A 134 -5.49 -14.65 -18.44
CA PHE A 134 -6.03 -13.41 -17.89
C PHE A 134 -5.21 -12.87 -16.72
N LEU A 135 -5.19 -11.54 -16.59
CA LEU A 135 -4.72 -10.85 -15.40
C LEU A 135 -5.90 -10.70 -14.42
N TYR A 136 -5.83 -11.36 -13.28
CA TYR A 136 -6.84 -11.26 -12.22
C TYR A 136 -6.37 -10.27 -11.14
N GLY A 137 -7.07 -9.14 -11.02
CA GLY A 137 -6.65 -8.05 -10.12
C GLY A 137 -6.67 -8.43 -8.64
N ASP A 138 -7.63 -9.23 -8.21
CA ASP A 138 -7.72 -9.76 -6.84
C ASP A 138 -6.58 -10.72 -6.51
N VAL A 139 -6.23 -11.62 -7.44
CA VAL A 139 -5.05 -12.50 -7.31
C VAL A 139 -3.76 -11.68 -7.22
N GLU A 140 -3.61 -10.64 -8.05
CA GLU A 140 -2.42 -9.78 -8.02
C GLU A 140 -2.29 -9.01 -6.69
N VAL A 141 -3.42 -8.51 -6.15
CA VAL A 141 -3.45 -7.88 -4.82
C VAL A 141 -3.04 -8.88 -3.73
N ALA A 142 -3.57 -10.10 -3.76
CA ALA A 142 -3.22 -11.14 -2.80
C ALA A 142 -1.73 -11.54 -2.89
N ARG A 143 -1.20 -11.70 -4.10
CA ARG A 143 0.23 -11.97 -4.33
C ARG A 143 1.12 -10.84 -3.85
N ASN A 144 0.74 -9.59 -4.06
CA ASN A 144 1.46 -8.45 -3.52
C ASN A 144 1.48 -8.52 -1.98
N LYS A 145 0.34 -8.73 -1.31
CA LYS A 145 0.28 -8.87 0.15
C LYS A 145 1.18 -10.01 0.67
N ALA A 146 1.18 -11.17 -0.01
CA ALA A 146 2.08 -12.27 0.31
C ALA A 146 3.56 -11.90 0.16
N PHE A 147 3.93 -11.21 -0.93
CA PHE A 147 5.28 -10.68 -1.12
C PHE A 147 5.67 -9.70 -0.01
N GLN A 148 4.81 -8.74 0.33
CA GLN A 148 5.07 -7.79 1.42
C GLN A 148 5.32 -8.49 2.74
N ARG A 149 4.55 -9.55 3.04
CA ARG A 149 4.76 -10.37 4.25
C ARG A 149 6.14 -11.02 4.27
N GLN A 150 6.60 -11.56 3.15
CA GLN A 150 7.94 -12.16 3.04
C GLN A 150 9.05 -11.12 3.25
N GLU A 151 8.93 -9.94 2.65
CA GLU A 151 9.91 -8.86 2.83
C GLU A 151 9.95 -8.34 4.28
N VAL A 152 8.79 -8.16 4.91
CA VAL A 152 8.72 -7.76 6.33
C VAL A 152 9.31 -8.85 7.24
N ASN A 153 9.10 -10.14 6.93
CA ASN A 153 9.74 -11.22 7.69
C ASN A 153 11.28 -11.15 7.61
N LYS A 154 11.84 -10.88 6.41
CA LYS A 154 13.30 -10.71 6.23
C LYS A 154 13.82 -9.51 7.02
N GLN A 155 13.15 -8.37 6.91
CA GLN A 155 13.51 -7.13 7.61
C GLN A 155 13.41 -7.28 9.13
N PHE A 156 12.43 -8.04 9.61
CA PHE A 156 12.32 -8.34 11.04
C PHE A 156 13.44 -9.29 11.50
N SER A 157 13.81 -10.29 10.69
CA SER A 157 14.99 -11.12 10.98
C SER A 157 16.26 -10.26 11.08
N GLU A 158 16.48 -9.36 10.12
CA GLU A 158 17.62 -8.44 10.11
C GLU A 158 17.60 -7.52 11.34
N LEU A 159 16.43 -7.01 11.73
CA LEU A 159 16.26 -6.23 12.96
C LEU A 159 16.70 -7.03 14.20
N LEU A 160 16.33 -8.31 14.29
CA LEU A 160 16.77 -9.17 15.38
C LEU A 160 18.29 -9.38 15.35
N ASP A 161 18.85 -9.65 14.18
CA ASP A 161 20.29 -9.91 14.00
C ASP A 161 21.15 -8.69 14.38
N VAL A 162 20.78 -7.50 13.90
CA VAL A 162 21.48 -6.24 14.22
C VAL A 162 21.43 -5.94 15.72
N ASN A 163 20.31 -6.27 16.39
CA ASN A 163 20.15 -6.09 17.82
C ASN A 163 20.64 -7.29 18.65
N LYS A 164 21.21 -8.33 18.00
CA LYS A 164 21.69 -9.56 18.63
C LYS A 164 20.62 -10.26 19.47
N LEU A 165 19.38 -10.24 18.99
CA LEU A 165 18.23 -10.85 19.63
C LEU A 165 17.96 -12.23 19.05
N SER A 166 17.66 -13.20 19.90
CA SER A 166 17.25 -14.54 19.50
C SER A 166 15.91 -14.86 20.13
N LEU A 167 14.96 -15.29 19.31
CA LEU A 167 13.64 -15.68 19.75
C LEU A 167 13.62 -17.18 20.07
N PRO A 168 12.93 -17.64 21.12
CA PRO A 168 12.77 -19.06 21.39
C PRO A 168 12.11 -19.78 20.22
N GLN A 169 12.62 -20.97 19.88
CA GLN A 169 12.01 -21.82 18.85
C GLN A 169 10.62 -22.30 19.29
N ASP A 170 9.73 -22.49 18.32
CA ASP A 170 8.36 -22.99 18.49
C ASP A 170 7.47 -22.17 19.44
N THR A 171 7.95 -21.04 19.93
CA THR A 171 7.17 -20.12 20.74
C THR A 171 6.32 -19.23 19.85
N LYS A 172 5.01 -19.27 20.10
CA LYS A 172 4.06 -18.39 19.45
C LYS A 172 4.01 -17.05 20.17
N LEU A 173 4.53 -16.02 19.52
CA LEU A 173 4.48 -14.66 20.01
C LEU A 173 3.32 -13.91 19.36
N ARG A 174 2.78 -12.93 20.09
CA ARG A 174 1.85 -11.94 19.52
C ARG A 174 2.36 -10.54 19.80
N PHE A 175 2.54 -9.79 18.72
CA PHE A 175 2.89 -8.38 18.72
C PHE A 175 1.60 -7.57 18.53
N THR A 176 1.31 -6.65 19.45
CA THR A 176 0.18 -5.72 19.37
C THR A 176 0.71 -4.30 19.36
N ILE A 177 0.32 -3.51 18.37
CA ILE A 177 0.82 -2.15 18.17
C ILE A 177 -0.27 -1.14 18.53
N ASP A 178 0.07 -0.24 19.43
CA ASP A 178 -0.69 0.97 19.74
C ASP A 178 -0.34 2.08 18.75
N PRO A 179 -1.31 2.61 17.97
CA PRO A 179 -1.06 3.63 16.96
C PRO A 179 -0.74 5.03 17.51
N ASN A 180 -1.07 5.35 18.77
CA ASN A 180 -0.92 6.70 19.33
C ASN A 180 0.55 7.03 19.62
N GLY A 181 1.32 6.03 20.06
CA GLY A 181 2.75 6.15 20.34
C GLY A 181 3.63 5.19 19.54
N TYR A 182 3.04 4.40 18.64
CA TYR A 182 3.71 3.28 17.96
C TYR A 182 4.50 2.42 18.95
N LYS A 183 3.82 2.02 20.02
CA LYS A 183 4.36 1.16 21.07
C LYS A 183 3.91 -0.27 20.85
N VAL A 184 4.84 -1.19 20.99
CA VAL A 184 4.61 -2.62 20.83
C VAL A 184 4.43 -3.25 22.20
N SER A 185 3.37 -4.04 22.33
CA SER A 185 3.18 -5.01 23.42
C SER A 185 3.41 -6.41 22.89
N ILE A 186 4.16 -7.24 23.64
CA ILE A 186 4.53 -8.60 23.24
C ILE A 186 3.93 -9.57 24.25
N SER A 187 3.20 -10.58 23.76
CA SER A 187 2.66 -11.67 24.56
C SER A 187 3.10 -13.02 24.02
N GLY A 188 3.07 -14.06 24.86
CA GLY A 188 3.63 -15.38 24.55
C GLY A 188 5.10 -15.55 24.94
N LEU A 189 5.67 -14.57 25.66
CA LEU A 189 7.03 -14.60 26.18
C LEU A 189 7.03 -14.24 27.67
N GLU A 190 7.84 -14.92 28.48
CA GLU A 190 7.98 -14.64 29.93
C GLU A 190 9.24 -13.84 30.26
N ASP A 191 10.28 -13.95 29.42
CA ASP A 191 11.56 -13.27 29.60
C ASP A 191 11.40 -11.74 29.42
N LYS A 192 11.30 -11.04 30.55
CA LYS A 192 11.15 -9.58 30.59
C LYS A 192 12.31 -8.83 29.96
N ASN A 193 13.53 -9.34 30.04
CA ASN A 193 14.70 -8.67 29.46
C ASN A 193 14.67 -8.75 27.93
N LEU A 194 14.29 -9.92 27.40
CA LEU A 194 14.09 -10.09 25.97
C LEU A 194 12.89 -9.26 25.48
N ILE A 195 11.78 -9.23 26.21
CA ILE A 195 10.63 -8.37 25.89
C ILE A 195 11.07 -6.91 25.79
N ASN A 196 11.77 -6.38 26.80
CA ASN A 196 12.24 -5.00 26.81
C ASN A 196 13.17 -4.73 25.61
N SER A 197 14.08 -5.67 25.31
CA SER A 197 15.03 -5.51 24.21
C SER A 197 14.34 -5.54 22.84
N LEU A 198 13.30 -6.37 22.67
CA LEU A 198 12.45 -6.38 21.48
C LEU A 198 11.64 -5.09 21.35
N GLN A 199 11.10 -4.58 22.46
CA GLN A 199 10.38 -3.31 22.48
C GLN A 199 11.31 -2.14 22.13
N ASP A 200 12.54 -2.13 22.64
CA ASP A 200 13.53 -1.10 22.31
C ASP A 200 13.91 -1.12 20.82
N ALA A 201 13.99 -2.30 20.21
CA ALA A 201 14.28 -2.44 18.77
C ALA A 201 13.07 -2.08 17.88
N LEU A 202 11.84 -2.31 18.36
CA LEU A 202 10.63 -2.15 17.56
C LEU A 202 9.92 -0.81 17.73
N ASN A 203 9.87 -0.24 18.94
CA ASN A 203 9.06 0.95 19.21
C ASN A 203 9.42 2.13 18.29
N GLY A 204 8.45 3.00 18.03
CA GLY A 204 8.63 4.14 17.13
C GLY A 204 8.46 3.74 15.66
N ASN A 205 9.47 3.98 14.82
CA ASN A 205 9.32 3.85 13.37
C ASN A 205 9.12 2.40 12.89
N ASN A 206 9.81 1.42 13.48
CA ASN A 206 9.61 0.01 13.10
C ASN A 206 8.19 -0.46 13.46
N ALA A 207 7.68 -0.08 14.62
CA ALA A 207 6.31 -0.34 15.06
C ALA A 207 5.29 0.36 14.18
N LYS A 208 5.54 1.61 13.76
CA LYS A 208 4.72 2.31 12.77
C LYS A 208 4.65 1.54 11.46
N GLN A 209 5.78 1.06 10.95
CA GLN A 209 5.81 0.30 9.70
C GLN A 209 5.12 -1.06 9.85
N LEU A 210 5.31 -1.75 10.98
CA LEU A 210 4.59 -3.00 11.26
C LEU A 210 3.08 -2.78 11.40
N PHE A 211 2.65 -1.69 12.05
CA PHE A 211 1.24 -1.29 12.14
C PHE A 211 0.61 -1.12 10.75
N TYR A 212 1.23 -0.31 9.89
CA TYR A 212 0.73 -0.09 8.53
C TYR A 212 0.78 -1.37 7.69
N HIS A 213 1.76 -2.24 7.91
CA HIS A 213 1.81 -3.54 7.25
C HIS A 213 0.59 -4.40 7.62
N ILE A 214 0.23 -4.49 8.90
CA ILE A 214 -0.98 -5.20 9.34
C ILE A 214 -2.23 -4.55 8.75
N LEU A 215 -2.31 -3.22 8.77
CA LEU A 215 -3.44 -2.48 8.22
C LEU A 215 -3.62 -2.71 6.71
N TYR A 216 -2.53 -2.69 5.93
CA TYR A 216 -2.59 -2.92 4.48
C TYR A 216 -2.83 -4.40 4.12
N SER A 217 -2.43 -5.33 4.98
CA SER A 217 -2.70 -6.76 4.78
C SER A 217 -4.11 -7.17 5.21
N ALA A 218 -4.80 -6.34 6.00
CA ALA A 218 -6.17 -6.61 6.45
C ALA A 218 -7.09 -6.98 5.26
N SER A 219 -7.85 -8.05 5.43
CA SER A 219 -8.84 -8.54 4.48
C SER A 219 -10.24 -8.00 4.82
N ASN A 220 -11.16 -8.07 3.86
CA ASN A 220 -12.55 -7.74 4.07
C ASN A 220 -13.13 -8.67 5.15
N GLY A 221 -13.54 -8.10 6.29
CA GLY A 221 -14.05 -8.86 7.44
C GLY A 221 -13.02 -9.13 8.54
N SER A 222 -11.82 -8.54 8.47
CA SER A 222 -10.91 -8.51 9.63
C SER A 222 -11.60 -7.85 10.83
N SER A 223 -11.68 -8.53 11.97
CA SER A 223 -12.33 -7.97 13.16
C SER A 223 -11.45 -6.95 13.90
N GLN A 224 -10.20 -6.76 13.46
CA GLN A 224 -9.30 -5.76 14.01
C GLN A 224 -9.66 -4.35 13.52
N VAL A 225 -10.10 -4.25 12.26
CA VAL A 225 -10.35 -3.00 11.55
C VAL A 225 -11.85 -2.81 11.37
N SER A 226 -12.45 -1.93 12.16
CA SER A 226 -13.80 -1.41 11.91
C SER A 226 -13.73 0.03 11.41
N ASP A 227 -14.77 0.47 10.71
CA ASP A 227 -14.88 1.85 10.21
C ASP A 227 -14.77 2.86 11.36
N GLU A 228 -15.37 2.58 12.51
CA GLU A 228 -15.31 3.45 13.70
C GLU A 228 -13.87 3.58 14.24
N LYS A 229 -13.17 2.45 14.42
CA LYS A 229 -11.78 2.44 14.92
C LYS A 229 -10.84 3.13 13.94
N TYR A 230 -11.01 2.86 12.65
CA TYR A 230 -10.21 3.48 11.59
C TYR A 230 -10.46 4.99 11.52
N ASN A 231 -11.72 5.43 11.60
CA ASN A 231 -12.06 6.85 11.61
C ASN A 231 -11.43 7.56 12.80
N ARG A 232 -11.59 7.02 14.03
CA ARG A 232 -10.93 7.55 15.23
C ARG A 232 -9.42 7.67 15.04
N PHE A 233 -8.75 6.62 14.54
CA PHE A 233 -7.33 6.66 14.23
C PHE A 233 -6.98 7.75 13.21
N SER A 234 -7.75 7.87 12.11
CA SER A 234 -7.54 8.87 11.06
C SER A 234 -7.63 10.28 11.63
N VAL A 235 -8.67 10.61 12.39
CA VAL A 235 -8.83 11.96 12.96
C VAL A 235 -7.66 12.29 13.89
N ILE A 236 -7.28 11.38 14.80
CA ILE A 236 -6.14 11.60 15.71
C ILE A 236 -4.85 11.86 14.91
N ARG A 237 -4.61 11.07 13.85
CA ARG A 237 -3.44 11.24 12.98
C ARG A 237 -3.47 12.53 12.20
N ASP A 238 -4.60 12.85 11.57
CA ASP A 238 -4.78 14.06 10.78
C ASP A 238 -4.63 15.31 11.67
N THR A 239 -5.14 15.29 12.90
CA THR A 239 -4.90 16.35 13.89
C THR A 239 -3.41 16.49 14.16
N MET A 240 -2.71 15.40 14.48
CA MET A 240 -1.28 15.43 14.77
C MET A 240 -0.47 15.96 13.58
N ASP A 241 -0.71 15.42 12.38
CA ASP A 241 0.07 15.72 11.19
C ASP A 241 -0.15 17.17 10.71
N MET A 242 -1.36 17.70 10.86
CA MET A 242 -1.68 19.06 10.41
C MET A 242 -1.46 20.12 11.48
N THR A 243 -1.53 19.80 12.77
CA THR A 243 -1.51 20.81 13.85
C THR A 243 -0.37 20.65 14.84
N GLY A 244 0.26 19.46 14.89
CA GLY A 244 1.25 19.10 15.90
C GLY A 244 0.67 18.69 17.25
N TYR A 245 -0.65 18.74 17.44
CA TYR A 245 -1.31 18.35 18.68
C TYR A 245 -1.79 16.91 18.64
N ASN A 246 -1.60 16.19 19.74
CA ASN A 246 -2.26 14.91 19.95
C ASN A 246 -3.68 15.18 20.44
N LEU A 247 -4.67 14.73 19.67
CA LEU A 247 -6.07 14.91 20.01
C LEU A 247 -6.44 14.28 21.38
N ASN A 248 -5.74 13.23 21.80
CA ASN A 248 -5.96 12.61 23.11
C ASN A 248 -5.58 13.51 24.30
N ASP A 249 -4.74 14.53 24.07
CA ASP A 249 -4.25 15.43 25.12
C ASP A 249 -5.09 16.73 25.21
N LEU A 250 -6.08 16.90 24.32
CA LEU A 250 -6.92 18.09 24.23
C LEU A 250 -8.16 18.00 25.11
N LYS A 251 -8.66 19.16 25.55
CA LYS A 251 -9.89 19.24 26.35
C LYS A 251 -11.10 19.36 25.45
N LEU A 252 -12.09 18.49 25.63
CA LEU A 252 -13.40 18.61 24.99
C LEU A 252 -14.30 19.55 25.81
N VAL A 253 -14.61 20.73 25.28
CA VAL A 253 -15.47 21.74 25.90
C VAL A 253 -16.50 22.19 24.86
N ASP A 254 -17.80 22.09 25.19
CA ASP A 254 -18.91 22.48 24.32
C ASP A 254 -18.81 21.91 22.88
N GLY A 255 -18.41 20.64 22.77
CA GLY A 255 -18.27 19.94 21.48
C GLY A 255 -17.03 20.33 20.68
N LYS A 256 -16.09 21.09 21.27
CA LYS A 256 -14.84 21.51 20.63
C LYS A 256 -13.63 20.97 21.38
N PHE A 257 -12.62 20.55 20.63
CA PHE A 257 -11.33 20.15 21.20
C PHE A 257 -10.43 21.37 21.29
N LEU A 258 -10.09 21.77 22.51
CA LEU A 258 -9.34 22.99 22.80
C LEU A 258 -7.90 22.67 23.22
N THR A 259 -6.96 23.48 22.72
CA THR A 259 -5.58 23.52 23.24
C THR A 259 -5.55 24.05 24.67
N GLN A 260 -4.38 24.04 25.31
CA GLN A 260 -4.21 24.59 26.66
C GLN A 260 -4.52 26.09 26.71
N GLU A 261 -4.30 26.80 25.60
CA GLU A 261 -4.58 28.23 25.40
C GLU A 261 -6.05 28.50 25.04
N GLY A 262 -6.89 27.47 24.91
CA GLY A 262 -8.31 27.62 24.58
C GLY A 262 -8.61 27.78 23.09
N ILE A 263 -7.66 27.46 22.21
CA ILE A 263 -7.83 27.54 20.75
C ILE A 263 -8.52 26.26 20.25
N ASP A 264 -9.55 26.41 19.42
CA ASP A 264 -10.21 25.28 18.76
C ASP A 264 -9.27 24.62 17.74
N ILE A 265 -9.03 23.31 17.91
CA ILE A 265 -8.14 22.55 17.05
C ILE A 265 -8.58 22.56 15.59
N PHE A 266 -9.88 22.69 15.33
CA PHE A 266 -10.41 22.74 13.99
C PHE A 266 -9.96 24.00 13.24
N GLU A 267 -9.84 25.13 13.94
CA GLU A 267 -9.38 26.37 13.30
C GLU A 267 -7.89 26.30 12.96
N ILE A 268 -7.07 25.68 13.82
CA ILE A 268 -5.65 25.41 13.52
C ILE A 268 -5.54 24.49 12.30
N TYR A 269 -6.28 23.38 12.30
CA TYR A 269 -6.30 22.43 11.18
C TYR A 269 -6.67 23.11 9.86
N LYS A 270 -7.77 23.86 9.86
CA LYS A 270 -8.30 24.56 8.69
C LYS A 270 -7.32 25.58 8.12
N GLU A 271 -6.66 26.38 8.95
CA GLU A 271 -5.66 27.34 8.48
C GLU A 271 -4.42 26.63 7.92
N ASN A 272 -3.98 25.54 8.54
CA ASN A 272 -2.84 24.77 8.04
C ASN A 272 -3.14 24.05 6.71
N ILE A 273 -4.35 23.51 6.54
CA ILE A 273 -4.78 22.93 5.24
C ILE A 273 -4.81 23.98 4.14
N LYS A 274 -5.34 25.17 4.44
CA LYS A 274 -5.40 26.28 3.48
C LYS A 274 -4.01 26.65 2.95
N ASN A 275 -3.02 26.66 3.84
CA ASN A 275 -1.63 27.02 3.53
C ASN A 275 -0.75 25.82 3.14
N SER A 276 -1.30 24.60 3.09
CA SER A 276 -0.53 23.40 2.77
C SER A 276 -0.32 23.24 1.26
N ASP A 277 0.92 22.95 0.87
CA ASP A 277 1.29 22.53 -0.50
C ASP A 277 1.11 21.01 -0.71
N GLN A 278 0.79 20.26 0.36
CA GLN A 278 0.63 18.81 0.29
C GLN A 278 -0.74 18.41 -0.27
N ILE A 279 -1.71 19.33 -0.24
CA ILE A 279 -3.09 19.09 -0.68
C ILE A 279 -3.38 20.03 -1.85
N PRO A 280 -3.72 19.52 -3.05
CA PRO A 280 -4.11 20.36 -4.16
C PRO A 280 -5.31 21.25 -3.82
N ASP A 281 -5.31 22.49 -4.31
CA ASP A 281 -6.32 23.50 -3.95
C ASP A 281 -7.76 23.02 -4.14
N GLN A 282 -8.04 22.26 -5.21
CA GLN A 282 -9.39 21.74 -5.46
C GLN A 282 -9.90 20.75 -4.40
N PHE A 283 -9.00 20.18 -3.58
CA PHE A 283 -9.34 19.20 -2.54
C PHE A 283 -9.31 19.77 -1.12
N LYS A 284 -8.79 20.99 -0.90
CA LYS A 284 -8.66 21.59 0.44
C LYS A 284 -10.00 21.74 1.17
N GLY A 285 -11.05 22.17 0.46
CA GLY A 285 -12.40 22.29 1.02
C GLY A 285 -13.01 20.93 1.41
N LEU A 286 -12.72 19.90 0.63
CA LEU A 286 -13.16 18.52 0.88
C LEU A 286 -12.44 17.92 2.09
N ALA A 287 -11.12 18.10 2.20
CA ALA A 287 -10.35 17.67 3.36
C ALA A 287 -10.84 18.34 4.66
N THR A 288 -11.04 19.66 4.62
CA THR A 288 -11.52 20.44 5.78
C THR A 288 -12.90 19.98 6.24
N SER A 289 -13.85 19.81 5.31
CA SER A 289 -15.22 19.41 5.63
C SER A 289 -15.31 17.95 6.11
N SER A 290 -14.55 17.04 5.51
CA SER A 290 -14.48 15.64 5.98
C SER A 290 -13.93 15.57 7.39
N TYR A 291 -12.78 16.20 7.64
CA TYR A 291 -12.17 16.23 8.97
C TYR A 291 -13.11 16.83 10.01
N LYS A 292 -13.81 17.93 9.69
CA LYS A 292 -14.78 18.53 10.62
C LYS A 292 -15.89 17.56 11.00
N LYS A 293 -16.47 16.88 10.01
CA LYS A 293 -17.53 15.89 10.23
C LYS A 293 -17.05 14.78 11.17
N ASP A 294 -15.86 14.24 10.93
CA ASP A 294 -15.33 13.15 11.73
C ASP A 294 -14.94 13.59 13.14
N LEU A 295 -14.37 14.79 13.29
CA LEU A 295 -14.09 15.41 14.59
C LEU A 295 -15.38 15.66 15.40
N ASP A 296 -16.44 16.15 14.76
CA ASP A 296 -17.74 16.40 15.39
C ASP A 296 -18.41 15.10 15.83
N ASN A 297 -18.31 14.04 15.02
CA ASN A 297 -18.83 12.72 15.38
C ASN A 297 -18.13 12.19 16.65
N LEU A 298 -16.82 12.38 16.78
CA LEU A 298 -16.08 11.99 18.00
C LEU A 298 -16.46 12.85 19.21
N ALA A 299 -16.68 14.15 19.00
CA ALA A 299 -17.11 15.06 20.07
C ALA A 299 -18.52 14.70 20.58
N GLN A 300 -19.46 14.38 19.69
CA GLN A 300 -20.85 14.09 20.02
C GLN A 300 -21.03 12.73 20.71
N ASN A 301 -20.36 11.69 20.20
CA ASN A 301 -20.50 10.33 20.74
C ASN A 301 -19.63 10.09 21.98
N GLY A 302 -18.78 11.06 22.32
CA GLY A 302 -17.77 10.96 23.37
C GLY A 302 -16.47 10.41 22.81
N PHE A 303 -15.37 11.10 23.06
CA PHE A 303 -14.07 10.78 22.46
C PHE A 303 -13.63 9.33 22.75
N HIS A 304 -13.84 8.83 23.96
CA HIS A 304 -13.47 7.47 24.37
C HIS A 304 -14.54 6.39 24.11
N SER A 305 -15.59 6.70 23.34
CA SER A 305 -16.66 5.74 23.01
C SER A 305 -16.18 4.62 22.08
N VAL A 306 -15.20 4.91 21.23
CA VAL A 306 -14.59 3.96 20.30
C VAL A 306 -13.19 3.61 20.81
N PRO A 307 -12.85 2.31 20.96
CA PRO A 307 -11.49 1.91 21.33
C PRO A 307 -10.48 2.27 20.24
N ASP A 308 -9.21 2.42 20.62
CA ASP A 308 -8.15 2.65 19.64
C ASP A 308 -7.99 1.47 18.68
N LEU A 309 -7.49 1.76 17.48
CA LEU A 309 -7.20 0.77 16.44
C LEU A 309 -5.95 -0.03 16.82
N LEU A 310 -6.02 -0.87 17.85
CA LEU A 310 -4.94 -1.78 18.19
C LEU A 310 -4.87 -2.88 17.12
N LEU A 311 -3.69 -3.06 16.52
CA LEU A 311 -3.45 -4.09 15.51
C LEU A 311 -2.48 -5.13 16.04
N SER A 312 -2.86 -6.39 15.94
CA SER A 312 -2.09 -7.54 16.36
C SER A 312 -1.62 -8.39 15.19
N ILE A 313 -0.50 -9.04 15.40
CA ILE A 313 0.03 -10.07 14.52
C ILE A 313 0.77 -11.16 15.30
N ASP A 314 0.56 -12.41 14.92
CA ASP A 314 1.28 -13.54 15.52
C ASP A 314 2.63 -13.72 14.81
N TYR A 315 3.64 -14.20 15.52
CA TYR A 315 4.93 -14.57 14.96
C TYR A 315 5.35 -15.93 15.49
N GLN A 316 5.85 -16.79 14.61
CA GLN A 316 6.42 -18.07 14.97
C GLN A 316 7.38 -18.53 13.88
N ASN A 317 8.53 -19.08 14.27
CA ASN A 317 9.47 -19.76 13.37
C ASN A 317 9.80 -18.97 12.10
N GLY A 318 10.20 -17.69 12.26
CA GLY A 318 10.66 -16.87 11.14
C GLY A 318 9.55 -16.17 10.34
N SER A 319 8.27 -16.35 10.70
CA SER A 319 7.17 -15.72 9.97
C SER A 319 6.16 -15.04 10.87
N PHE A 320 5.70 -13.88 10.43
CA PHE A 320 4.46 -13.29 10.89
C PHE A 320 3.23 -13.99 10.27
N TYR A 321 2.14 -14.03 11.01
CA TYR A 321 0.85 -14.63 10.63
C TYR A 321 -0.29 -13.70 11.00
N ASP A 322 -1.14 -13.41 10.04
CA ASP A 322 -2.31 -12.56 10.26
C ASP A 322 -3.29 -13.20 11.24
N VAL A 323 -3.90 -12.38 12.08
CA VAL A 323 -4.86 -12.80 13.09
C VAL A 323 -6.19 -12.09 12.92
N PHE A 324 -7.24 -12.74 13.41
CA PHE A 324 -8.61 -12.20 13.39
C PHE A 324 -9.14 -11.90 11.99
N GLN A 325 -8.68 -12.67 11.01
CA GLN A 325 -9.15 -12.63 9.64
C GLN A 325 -8.95 -14.00 8.96
N ALA A 326 -9.65 -14.23 7.85
CA ALA A 326 -9.61 -15.51 7.13
C ALA A 326 -8.35 -15.66 6.27
N GLU A 327 -7.99 -14.61 5.54
CA GLU A 327 -6.80 -14.60 4.68
C GLU A 327 -5.53 -14.46 5.52
N ASN A 328 -4.58 -15.36 5.30
CA ASN A 328 -3.29 -15.32 5.96
C ASN A 328 -2.17 -15.35 4.91
N PHE A 329 -1.17 -14.52 5.11
CA PHE A 329 -0.05 -14.34 4.20
C PHE A 329 1.27 -14.92 4.74
N GLY A 330 1.25 -15.47 5.96
CA GLY A 330 2.40 -16.09 6.59
C GLY A 330 2.92 -17.30 5.81
N SER A 331 4.17 -17.67 6.07
CA SER A 331 4.83 -18.79 5.41
C SER A 331 3.97 -20.07 5.49
N GLY A 332 3.73 -20.70 4.33
CA GLY A 332 2.91 -21.92 4.24
C GLY A 332 1.40 -21.71 4.43
N LYS A 333 0.90 -20.47 4.37
CA LYS A 333 -0.54 -20.15 4.47
C LYS A 333 -1.12 -19.46 3.23
N THR A 334 -0.37 -19.43 2.12
CA THR A 334 -0.72 -18.68 0.90
C THR A 334 -1.39 -19.51 -0.20
N ASP A 335 -1.62 -20.81 0.00
CA ASP A 335 -2.14 -21.71 -1.04
C ASP A 335 -3.52 -21.30 -1.58
N TRP A 336 -4.32 -20.63 -0.74
CA TRP A 336 -5.63 -20.08 -1.13
C TRP A 336 -5.54 -19.06 -2.27
N ILE A 337 -4.37 -18.43 -2.49
CA ILE A 337 -4.15 -17.50 -3.61
C ILE A 337 -4.17 -18.26 -4.94
N ASP A 338 -3.62 -19.47 -4.96
CA ASP A 338 -3.63 -20.32 -6.15
C ASP A 338 -5.03 -20.91 -6.37
N ASP A 339 -5.74 -21.29 -5.30
CA ASP A 339 -7.15 -21.69 -5.37
C ASP A 339 -8.03 -20.56 -5.91
N LEU A 340 -7.80 -19.32 -5.46
CA LEU A 340 -8.47 -18.13 -5.97
C LEU A 340 -8.22 -17.99 -7.47
N GLN A 341 -6.97 -18.12 -7.93
CA GLN A 341 -6.65 -18.05 -9.36
C GLN A 341 -7.32 -19.18 -10.16
N ASN A 342 -7.33 -20.41 -9.64
CA ASN A 342 -7.92 -21.56 -10.31
C ASN A 342 -9.44 -21.45 -10.40
N SER A 343 -10.10 -20.94 -9.36
CA SER A 343 -11.56 -20.70 -9.37
C SER A 343 -12.01 -19.77 -10.50
N LYS A 344 -11.17 -18.79 -10.85
CA LYS A 344 -11.42 -17.81 -11.92
C LYS A 344 -11.25 -18.41 -13.32
N LYS A 345 -10.47 -19.48 -13.47
CA LYS A 345 -10.32 -20.22 -14.73
C LYS A 345 -11.54 -21.09 -15.03
N ILE A 346 -12.17 -21.63 -13.99
CA ILE A 346 -13.32 -22.54 -14.09
C ILE A 346 -14.61 -21.75 -14.38
N ASN A 347 -14.77 -20.55 -13.80
CA ASN A 347 -15.89 -19.66 -14.05
C ASN A 347 -15.42 -18.32 -14.64
N PRO A 348 -15.13 -18.25 -15.96
CA PRO A 348 -14.92 -16.97 -16.60
C PRO A 348 -16.24 -16.20 -16.60
N ILE A 349 -16.43 -15.34 -15.61
CA ILE A 349 -17.51 -14.34 -15.67
C ILE A 349 -17.10 -13.38 -16.79
N TYR A 350 -17.68 -13.59 -17.97
CA TYR A 350 -17.64 -12.63 -19.05
C TYR A 350 -18.47 -11.41 -18.60
N VAL A 351 -17.79 -10.39 -18.07
CA VAL A 351 -18.36 -9.05 -17.92
C VAL A 351 -18.01 -8.24 -19.16
#